data_AF-A0A9Q1J462-F1
#
_entry.id   AF-A0A9Q1J462-F1
#
_cell.length_a   1.000
_cell.length_b   1.000
_cell.length_c   1.000
_cell.angle_alpha   90.00
_cell.angle_beta   90.00
_cell.angle_gamma   90.00
#
_symmetry.space_group_name_H-M   'P 1'
#
loop_
_entity.id
_entity.type
_entity.pdbx_description
1 polymer ?
#
loop_
_entity_poly.entity_id
_entity_poly.type
_entity_poly.pdbx_seq_one_letter_code
_entity_poly.pdbx_strand_id
1 'polypeptide(L)'
;MGMPELRPKQECATRWNSTFYMLKRILESKDAIISTLAVINAPVDTLSQEEWETVKEVCPVLEPFEEVTVEISAESYVTASKMLPLCKGLQRVTAHHQRSVTVDKVKELATALCSFTQHCAFRNHCTGPTV
;
A
#
# COMPACT_ATOMS: atom_id res chain seq x y z
N MET A 1 0.26 24.23 21.59
CA MET A 1 0.71 23.56 20.35
C MET A 1 -0.39 22.59 19.94
N GLY A 2 -1.19 22.91 18.92
CA GLY A 2 -2.25 22.03 18.45
C GLY A 2 -1.71 21.08 17.39
N MET A 3 -1.16 19.95 17.80
CA MET A 3 -0.92 18.86 16.87
C MET A 3 -2.27 18.20 16.58
N PRO A 4 -2.62 17.92 15.31
CA PRO A 4 -3.87 17.26 14.99
C PRO A 4 -3.93 15.91 15.71
N GLU A 5 -5.04 15.62 16.41
CA GLU A 5 -5.24 14.35 17.11
C GLU A 5 -5.28 13.20 16.09
N LEU A 6 -4.20 12.41 16.04
CA LEU A 6 -4.12 11.25 15.15
C LEU A 6 -4.68 10.01 15.87
N ARG A 7 -5.99 9.80 15.77
CA ARG A 7 -6.62 8.58 16.30
C ARG A 7 -6.13 7.34 15.53
N PRO A 8 -5.89 6.22 16.22
CA PRO A 8 -5.64 4.94 15.55
C PRO A 8 -6.75 4.62 14.55
N LYS A 9 -6.37 4.13 13.37
CA LYS A 9 -7.32 3.63 12.37
C LYS A 9 -7.36 2.11 12.49
N GLN A 10 -8.55 1.57 12.73
CA GLN A 10 -8.74 0.12 12.75
C GLN A 10 -8.83 -0.41 11.31
N GLU A 11 -8.19 -1.54 11.05
CA GLU A 11 -8.36 -2.23 9.78
C GLU A 11 -9.78 -2.77 9.60
N CYS A 12 -10.17 -2.96 8.35
CA CYS A 12 -11.42 -3.55 7.91
C CYS A 12 -11.08 -4.61 6.87
N ALA A 13 -11.25 -5.89 7.23
CA ALA A 13 -10.82 -7.03 6.41
C ALA A 13 -11.40 -7.04 4.98
N THR A 14 -12.54 -6.38 4.75
CA THR A 14 -13.19 -6.31 3.43
C THR A 14 -12.64 -5.20 2.52
N ARG A 15 -11.76 -4.32 3.02
CA ARG A 15 -11.21 -3.17 2.28
C ARG A 15 -9.72 -3.04 2.54
N TRP A 16 -8.91 -3.49 1.59
CA TRP A 16 -7.45 -3.50 1.74
C TRP A 16 -6.87 -2.09 2.03
N ASN A 17 -7.45 -1.01 1.49
CA ASN A 17 -7.00 0.36 1.76
C ASN A 17 -7.03 0.70 3.26
N SER A 18 -7.92 0.07 4.04
CA SER A 18 -8.00 0.30 5.49
C SER A 18 -6.75 -0.21 6.22
N THR A 19 -6.20 -1.36 5.79
CA THR A 19 -4.93 -1.89 6.30
C THR A 19 -3.80 -0.92 5.96
N PHE A 20 -3.72 -0.42 4.72
CA PHE A 20 -2.73 0.60 4.35
C PHE A 20 -2.83 1.86 5.21
N TYR A 21 -4.04 2.39 5.40
CA TYR A 21 -4.24 3.58 6.23
C TYR A 21 -3.92 3.36 7.70
N MET A 22 -4.19 2.16 8.23
CA MET A 22 -3.78 1.77 9.58
C MET A 22 -2.26 1.78 9.70
N LEU A 23 -1.54 1.13 8.77
CA LEU A 23 -0.08 1.07 8.75
C LEU A 23 0.54 2.48 8.67
N LYS A 24 0.06 3.31 7.74
CA LYS A 24 0.51 4.70 7.58
C LYS A 24 0.29 5.52 8.86
N ARG A 25 -0.88 5.38 9.51
CA ARG A 25 -1.17 6.06 10.78
C ARG A 25 -0.28 5.56 11.92
N ILE A 26 -0.04 4.26 12.02
CA ILE A 26 0.82 3.68 13.06
C ILE A 26 2.25 4.21 12.94
N LEU A 27 2.77 4.38 11.71
CA LEU A 27 4.07 5.02 11.49
C LEU A 27 4.09 6.49 11.93
N GLU A 28 3.08 7.28 11.55
CA GLU A 28 2.97 8.69 11.93
C GLU A 28 2.88 8.88 13.45
N SER A 29 2.27 7.91 14.15
CA SER A 29 2.10 7.91 15.60
C SER A 29 3.14 7.06 16.34
N LYS A 30 4.22 6.62 15.69
CA LYS A 30 5.21 5.67 16.27
C LYS A 30 5.68 6.10 17.65
N ASP A 31 6.18 7.32 17.78
CA ASP A 31 6.77 7.83 19.03
C ASP A 31 5.71 7.96 20.13
N ALA A 32 4.50 8.40 19.78
CA ALA A 32 3.39 8.54 20.71
C ALA A 32 2.92 7.17 21.24
N ILE A 33 2.84 6.16 20.35
CA ILE A 33 2.46 4.80 20.70
C ILE A 33 3.50 4.19 21.65
N ILE A 34 4.78 4.24 21.27
CA ILE A 34 5.88 3.68 22.08
C ILE A 34 5.92 4.35 23.46
N SER A 35 5.86 5.69 23.50
CA SER A 35 5.88 6.45 24.76
C SER A 35 4.69 6.11 25.66
N THR A 36 3.49 6.04 25.08
CA THR A 36 2.28 5.75 25.85
C THR A 36 2.28 4.32 26.40
N LEU A 37 2.67 3.34 25.58
CA LEU A 37 2.76 1.93 26.00
C LEU A 37 3.79 1.74 27.13
N ALA A 38 4.91 2.47 27.08
CA ALA A 38 5.90 2.49 28.15
C ALA A 38 5.35 3.11 29.46
N VAL A 39 4.62 4.23 29.36
CA VAL A 39 4.05 4.93 30.53
C VAL A 39 2.99 4.09 31.24
N ILE A 40 2.09 3.46 30.48
CA ILE A 40 0.99 2.67 31.06
C ILE A 40 1.39 1.23 31.39
N ASN A 41 2.65 0.84 31.10
CA ASN A 41 3.15 -0.52 31.22
C ASN A 41 2.17 -1.54 30.63
N ALA A 42 1.74 -1.27 29.38
CA ALA A 42 0.68 -2.05 28.74
C ALA A 42 1.10 -3.51 28.61
N PRO A 43 0.21 -4.49 28.89
CA PRO A 43 0.48 -5.90 28.66
C PRO A 43 0.28 -6.25 27.17
N VAL A 44 0.87 -5.46 26.28
CA VAL A 44 0.78 -5.64 24.82
C VAL A 44 2.17 -5.56 24.24
N ASP A 45 2.52 -6.55 23.42
CA ASP A 45 3.79 -6.56 22.72
C ASP A 45 3.86 -5.40 21.72
N THR A 46 4.90 -4.59 21.85
CA THR A 46 5.23 -3.55 20.86
C THR A 46 5.84 -4.19 19.63
N LEU A 47 5.62 -3.59 18.46
CA LEU A 47 6.35 -3.96 17.24
C LEU A 47 7.86 -3.88 17.48
N SER A 48 8.57 -4.92 17.06
CA SER A 48 10.03 -4.96 17.01
C SER A 48 10.58 -3.93 16.03
N GLN A 49 11.87 -3.62 16.15
CA GLN A 49 12.51 -2.67 15.24
C GLN A 49 12.46 -3.14 13.78
N GLU A 50 12.55 -4.45 13.52
CA GLU A 50 12.42 -5.03 12.18
C GLU A 50 11.00 -4.84 11.61
N GLU A 51 9.97 -5.04 12.44
CA GLU A 51 8.59 -4.80 12.03
C GLU A 51 8.34 -3.32 11.73
N TRP A 52 8.89 -2.39 12.52
CA TRP A 52 8.80 -0.97 12.22
C TRP A 52 9.45 -0.60 10.88
N GLU A 53 10.64 -1.13 10.57
CA GLU A 53 11.26 -0.91 9.26
C GLU A 53 10.46 -1.58 8.13
N THR A 54 9.89 -2.76 8.38
CA THR A 54 8.98 -3.43 7.43
C THR A 54 7.79 -2.52 7.09
N VAL A 55 7.08 -1.99 8.09
CA VAL A 55 5.92 -1.12 7.85
C VAL A 55 6.32 0.15 7.09
N LYS A 56 7.48 0.73 7.43
CA LYS A 56 8.04 1.91 6.79
C LYS A 56 8.38 1.69 5.31
N GLU A 57 8.87 0.52 4.94
CA GLU A 57 9.13 0.18 3.53
C GLU A 57 7.88 -0.26 2.77
N VAL A 58 6.91 -0.92 3.44
CA VAL A 58 5.66 -1.35 2.81
C VAL A 58 4.78 -0.17 2.39
N CYS A 59 4.70 0.88 3.21
CA CYS A 59 3.77 1.99 2.91
C CYS A 59 4.06 2.65 1.54
N PRO A 60 5.29 3.07 1.20
CA PRO A 60 5.59 3.62 -0.11
C PRO A 60 5.32 2.66 -1.28
N VAL A 61 5.49 1.35 -1.07
CA VAL A 61 5.20 0.34 -2.10
C VAL A 61 3.70 0.25 -2.38
N LEU A 62 2.87 0.36 -1.34
CA LEU A 62 1.40 0.24 -1.45
C LEU A 62 0.70 1.54 -1.83
N GLU A 63 1.27 2.70 -1.50
CA GLU A 63 0.70 4.02 -1.79
C GLU A 63 0.23 4.21 -3.25
N PRO A 64 1.01 3.89 -4.30
CA PRO A 64 0.54 4.05 -5.67
C PRO A 64 -0.65 3.14 -6.01
N PHE A 65 -0.74 1.94 -5.41
CA PHE A 65 -1.89 1.05 -5.62
C PHE A 65 -3.16 1.61 -4.96
N GLU A 66 -2.97 2.32 -3.85
CA GLU A 66 -4.04 2.94 -3.08
C GLU A 66 -4.66 4.08 -3.89
N GLU A 67 -3.81 4.98 -4.39
CA GLU A 67 -4.20 6.10 -5.27
C GLU A 67 -4.97 5.60 -6.49
N VAL A 68 -4.44 4.59 -7.18
CA VAL A 68 -5.09 4.00 -8.36
C VAL A 68 -6.43 3.35 -7.99
N THR A 69 -6.51 2.65 -6.86
CA THR A 69 -7.75 2.00 -6.42
C THR A 69 -8.82 3.03 -6.06
N VAL A 70 -8.45 4.12 -5.38
CA VAL A 70 -9.38 5.21 -5.05
C VAL A 70 -9.90 5.88 -6.30
N GLU A 71 -9.00 6.22 -7.24
CA GLU A 71 -9.35 6.84 -8.52
C GLU A 71 -10.35 5.97 -9.29
N ILE A 72 -10.04 4.68 -9.44
CA ILE A 72 -10.89 3.70 -10.15
C ILE A 72 -12.23 3.50 -9.41
N SER A 73 -12.23 3.48 -8.07
CA SER A 73 -13.45 3.28 -7.28
C SER A 73 -14.39 4.48 -7.29
N ALA A 74 -13.88 5.67 -7.58
CA ALA A 74 -14.69 6.89 -7.71
C ALA A 74 -15.39 6.98 -9.08
N GLU A 75 -14.95 6.21 -10.06
CA GLU A 75 -15.53 6.19 -11.41
C GLU A 75 -16.68 5.19 -11.53
N SER A 76 -17.77 5.63 -12.16
CA SER A 76 -18.90 4.76 -12.49
C SER A 76 -18.62 3.83 -13.68
N TYR A 77 -17.72 4.24 -14.57
CA TYR A 77 -17.32 3.45 -15.74
C TYR A 77 -15.84 3.69 -16.07
N VAL A 78 -15.01 2.71 -15.77
CA VAL A 78 -13.56 2.80 -16.03
C VAL A 78 -13.26 2.20 -17.40
N THR A 79 -12.74 3.02 -18.31
CA THR A 79 -12.43 2.58 -19.67
C THR A 79 -11.08 1.85 -19.75
N ALA A 80 -10.93 0.97 -20.74
CA ALA A 80 -9.64 0.33 -21.03
C ALA A 80 -8.52 1.35 -21.33
N SER A 81 -8.87 2.50 -21.94
CA SER A 81 -7.93 3.59 -22.21
C SER A 81 -7.39 4.27 -20.95
N LYS A 82 -8.09 4.18 -19.82
CA LYS A 82 -7.60 4.63 -18.50
C LYS A 82 -6.89 3.52 -17.73
N MET A 83 -7.43 2.30 -17.75
CA MET A 83 -6.82 1.15 -17.07
C MET A 83 -5.40 0.84 -17.57
N LEU A 84 -5.18 0.87 -18.89
CA LEU A 84 -3.89 0.49 -19.47
C LEU A 84 -2.73 1.40 -19.02
N PRO A 85 -2.85 2.74 -19.08
CA PRO A 85 -1.85 3.64 -18.48
C PRO A 85 -1.62 3.41 -16.99
N LEU A 86 -2.68 3.21 -16.20
CA LEU A 86 -2.57 3.01 -14.75
C LEU A 86 -1.79 1.72 -14.44
N CYS A 87 -2.11 0.61 -15.09
CA CYS A 87 -1.36 -0.65 -14.92
C CYS A 87 0.13 -0.48 -15.28
N LYS A 88 0.43 0.19 -16.41
CA LYS A 88 1.83 0.46 -16.82
C LYS A 88 2.55 1.40 -15.85
N GLY A 89 1.84 2.40 -15.31
CA GLY A 89 2.35 3.30 -14.28
C GLY A 89 2.72 2.54 -13.01
N LEU A 90 1.79 1.73 -12.49
CA LEU A 90 2.02 0.89 -11.31
C LEU A 90 3.21 -0.06 -11.48
N GLN A 91 3.35 -0.70 -12.65
CA GLN A 91 4.51 -1.54 -12.95
C GLN A 91 5.83 -0.77 -12.81
N ARG A 92 5.92 0.42 -13.40
CA ARG A 92 7.14 1.24 -13.39
C ARG A 92 7.49 1.69 -11.97
N VAL A 93 6.50 2.17 -11.22
CA VAL A 93 6.69 2.63 -9.84
C VAL A 93 7.10 1.47 -8.94
N THR A 94 6.42 0.32 -9.05
CA THR A 94 6.77 -0.87 -8.25
C THR A 94 8.18 -1.37 -8.56
N ALA A 95 8.57 -1.42 -9.84
CA ALA A 95 9.91 -1.81 -10.24
C ALA A 95 10.99 -0.83 -9.77
N HIS A 96 10.66 0.46 -9.64
CA HIS A 96 11.54 1.44 -9.03
C HIS A 96 11.72 1.17 -7.53
N HIS A 97 10.61 0.98 -6.79
CA HIS A 97 10.67 0.70 -5.35
C HIS A 97 11.41 -0.61 -5.02
N GLN A 98 11.33 -1.64 -5.86
CA GLN A 98 12.11 -2.87 -5.68
C GLN A 98 13.62 -2.64 -5.50
N ARG A 99 14.16 -1.56 -6.07
CA ARG A 99 15.59 -1.23 -5.95
C ARG A 99 15.95 -0.54 -4.64
N SER A 100 14.96 0.05 -3.97
CA SER A 100 15.15 0.85 -2.76
C SER A 100 14.79 0.10 -1.47
N VAL A 101 14.00 -0.98 -1.59
CA VAL A 101 13.54 -1.82 -0.48
C VAL A 101 14.69 -2.70 0.02
N THR A 102 14.90 -2.73 1.33
CA THR A 102 15.96 -3.51 1.97
C THR A 102 15.42 -4.77 2.65
N VAL A 103 14.18 -4.73 3.16
CA VAL A 103 13.52 -5.83 3.86
C VAL A 103 13.03 -6.89 2.88
N ASP A 104 13.45 -8.14 3.07
CA ASP A 104 13.19 -9.23 2.11
C ASP A 104 11.70 -9.52 1.91
N LYS A 105 10.89 -9.53 2.98
CA LYS A 105 9.43 -9.67 2.89
C LYS A 105 8.80 -8.58 2.01
N VAL A 106 9.34 -7.37 2.05
CA VAL A 106 8.83 -6.24 1.26
C VAL A 106 9.29 -6.36 -0.19
N LYS A 107 10.48 -6.92 -0.45
CA LYS A 107 10.91 -7.26 -1.82
C LYS A 107 10.02 -8.34 -2.43
N GLU A 108 9.66 -9.36 -1.67
CA GLU A 108 8.71 -10.40 -2.10
C GLU A 108 7.35 -9.81 -2.45
N LEU A 109 6.81 -8.93 -1.58
CA LEU A 109 5.58 -8.19 -1.84
C LEU A 109 5.67 -7.38 -3.14
N ALA A 110 6.72 -6.58 -3.30
CA ALA A 110 6.91 -5.76 -4.49
C ALA A 110 7.08 -6.64 -5.76
N THR A 111 7.68 -7.82 -5.63
CA THR A 111 7.81 -8.80 -6.73
C THR A 111 6.46 -9.38 -7.13
N ALA A 112 5.64 -9.77 -6.14
CA ALA A 112 4.29 -10.26 -6.39
C ALA A 112 3.42 -9.18 -7.07
N LEU A 113 3.45 -7.94 -6.57
CA LEU A 113 2.70 -6.83 -7.17
C LEU A 113 3.13 -6.52 -8.61
N CYS A 114 4.44 -6.62 -8.89
CA CYS A 114 4.97 -6.44 -10.24
C CYS A 114 4.51 -7.57 -11.20
N SER A 115 4.47 -8.82 -10.75
CA SER A 115 4.02 -9.94 -11.60
C SER A 115 2.51 -9.91 -11.87
N PHE A 116 1.69 -9.52 -10.88
CA PHE A 116 0.24 -9.35 -11.07
C PHE A 116 -0.08 -8.29 -12.12
N THR A 117 0.61 -7.16 -12.06
CA THR A 117 0.37 -6.07 -13.00
C THR A 117 0.83 -6.43 -14.43
N GLN A 118 1.81 -7.32 -14.61
CA GLN A 118 2.21 -7.84 -15.94
C GLN A 118 1.12 -8.68 -16.62
N HIS A 119 0.40 -9.49 -15.86
CA HIS A 119 -0.63 -10.37 -16.41
C HIS A 119 -1.84 -9.58 -16.95
N CYS A 120 -2.19 -8.46 -16.32
CA CYS A 120 -3.27 -7.57 -16.76
C CYS A 120 -2.97 -6.85 -18.09
N ALA A 121 -1.69 -6.60 -18.42
CA ALA A 121 -1.30 -5.94 -19.66
C ALA A 121 -1.41 -6.84 -20.90
N PHE A 122 -1.21 -8.16 -20.73
CA PHE A 122 -1.26 -9.13 -21.85
C PHE A 122 -2.68 -9.59 -22.22
N ARG A 123 -3.63 -9.54 -21.29
CA ARG A 123 -4.99 -10.07 -21.52
C ARG A 123 -5.88 -9.15 -22.38
N ASN A 124 -5.46 -7.92 -22.66
CA ASN A 124 -6.24 -6.93 -23.44
C ASN A 124 -5.87 -6.87 -24.93
N HIS A 125 -5.05 -7.80 -25.45
CA HIS A 125 -4.64 -7.80 -26.87
C HIS A 125 -5.42 -8.75 -27.78
N CYS A 126 -6.54 -9.32 -27.32
CA CYS A 126 -7.36 -10.19 -28.16
C CYS A 126 -8.87 -9.97 -27.90
N THR A 127 -9.46 -8.96 -28.54
CA THR A 127 -10.82 -8.98 -29.13
C THR A 127 -11.10 -7.63 -29.80
N GLY A 128 -10.48 -7.42 -30.96
CA GLY A 128 -11.04 -6.49 -31.95
C GLY A 128 -12.19 -7.20 -32.68
N PRO A 129 -13.35 -6.56 -32.92
CA PRO A 129 -14.38 -7.15 -33.74
C PRO A 129 -13.90 -7.20 -35.19
N THR A 130 -13.73 -8.41 -35.73
CA THR A 130 -13.78 -8.63 -37.17
C THR A 130 -15.16 -8.23 -37.67
N VAL A 131 -15.22 -7.11 -38.37
CA VAL A 131 -16.27 -6.77 -39.35
C VAL A 131 -15.67 -7.01 -40.73
#